data_AF-A0A519R0K4-F1
#
_entry.id   AF-A0A519R0K4-F1
#
_cell.length_a   1.000
_cell.length_b   1.000
_cell.length_c   1.000
_cell.angle_alpha   90.00
_cell.angle_beta   90.00
_cell.angle_gamma   90.00
#
_symmetry.space_group_name_H-M   'P 1'
#
loop_
_entity.id
_entity.type
_entity.pdbx_description
1 polymer ?
#
loop_
_entity_poly.entity_id
_entity_poly.type
_entity_poly.pdbx_seq_one_letter_code
_entity_poly.pdbx_strand_id
1 'polypeptide(L)' 'TIAVHNGRQFVPVYVTENMVGHKLGEFSPTRSFRGHAGAKNKGKK' A
#
# COMPACT_ATOMS: atom_id res chain seq x y z
N THR A 1 15.37 5.22 -1.43
CA THR A 1 14.11 4.55 -1.02
C THR A 1 13.71 5.11 0.33
N ILE A 2 12.46 5.54 0.49
CA ILE A 2 11.94 6.16 1.72
C ILE A 2 11.05 5.16 2.44
N ALA A 3 11.26 4.99 3.74
CA ALA A 3 10.44 4.13 4.59
C ALA A 3 9.21 4.90 5.11
N VAL A 4 8.03 4.66 4.53
CA VAL A 4 6.78 5.35 4.90
C VAL A 4 5.95 4.48 5.85
N HIS A 5 5.62 5.01 7.03
CA HIS A 5 4.83 4.28 8.03
C HIS A 5 3.34 4.21 7.66
N ASN A 6 2.74 3.02 7.65
CA ASN A 6 1.32 2.82 7.35
C ASN A 6 0.44 2.50 8.56
N GLY A 7 0.95 2.67 9.78
CA GLY A 7 0.25 2.33 11.02
C GLY A 7 0.56 0.94 11.58
N ARG A 8 1.23 0.08 10.81
CA ARG A 8 1.71 -1.24 11.28
C ARG A 8 3.19 -1.45 11.01
N GLN A 9 3.67 -1.00 9.85
CA GLN A 9 5.05 -1.20 9.42
C GLN A 9 5.53 -0.04 8.54
N PHE A 10 6.84 0.01 8.32
CA PHE A 10 7.45 0.91 7.36
C PHE A 10 7.53 0.25 5.99
N VAL A 11 6.83 0.81 5.01
CA VAL A 11 6.84 0.34 3.62
C VAL A 11 7.94 1.10 2.87
N PRO A 12 8.92 0.41 2.24
CA PRO A 12 9.93 1.06 1.42
C PRO A 12 9.33 1.49 0.08
N VAL A 13 9.29 2.80 -0.16
CA VAL A 13 8.81 3.40 -1.40
C VAL A 13 10.00 3.98 -2.16
N TYR A 14 10.13 3.61 -3.43
CA TYR A 14 11.08 4.24 -4.35
C TYR A 14 10.38 5.39 -5.08
N VAL A 15 10.93 6.60 -4.98
CA VAL A 15 10.30 7.82 -5.53
C VAL A 15 10.66 7.96 -7.00
N THR A 16 9.65 8.14 -7.85
CA THR A 16 9.79 8.46 -9.27
C THR A 16 9.24 9.85 -9.56
N GLU A 17 9.60 10.45 -10.70
CA GLU A 17 9.19 11.83 -11.05
C GLU A 17 7.67 12.01 -11.11
N ASN A 18 6.93 10.96 -11.49
CA ASN A 18 5.46 10.99 -11.53
C ASN A 18 4.81 11.10 -10.14
N MET A 19 5.57 10.97 -9.06
CA MET A 19 5.10 11.09 -7.67
C MET A 19 5.30 12.50 -7.11
N VAL A 20 5.96 13.40 -7.85
CA VAL A 20 6.18 14.79 -7.46
C VAL A 20 4.84 15.53 -7.39
N GLY A 21 4.56 16.15 -6.25
CA GLY A 21 3.28 16.82 -5.97
C GLY A 21 2.27 15.97 -5.18
N HIS A 22 2.51 14.66 -5.03
CA HIS A 22 1.70 13.77 -4.22
C HIS A 22 2.21 13.66 -2.77
N LYS A 23 1.34 13.23 -1.85
CA LYS A 23 1.75 12.94 -0.47
C LYS A 23 2.28 11.52 -0.34
N LEU A 24 3.34 11.34 0.45
CA LEU A 24 3.97 10.03 0.68
C LEU A 24 3.00 8.97 1.23
N GLY A 25 1.98 9.40 1.99
CA GLY A 25 0.94 8.50 2.53
C GLY A 25 0.06 7.84 1.46
N GLU A 26 -0.05 8.43 0.27
CA GLU A 26 -0.81 7.85 -0.85
C GLU A 26 -0.17 6.55 -1.37
N PHE A 27 1.15 6.41 -1.17
CA PHE A 27 1.92 5.25 -1.60
C PHE A 27 2.10 4.19 -0.50
N SER A 28 1.46 4.39 0.66
CA SER A 28 1.57 3.49 1.82
C SER A 28 0.18 3.15 2.39
N PRO A 29 -0.46 2.06 1.91
CA PRO A 29 -1.83 1.73 2.29
C PRO A 29 -1.94 1.36 3.76
N THR A 30 -2.89 1.97 4.48
CA THR A 30 -3.06 1.81 5.93
C THR A 30 -3.94 0.63 6.33
N ARG A 31 -4.89 0.22 5.47
CA ARG A 31 -5.79 -0.92 5.70
C ARG A 31 -5.82 -1.83 4.48
N SER A 32 -5.77 -3.14 4.70
CA SER A 32 -6.03 -4.13 3.65
C SER A 32 -7.54 -4.26 3.46
N PHE A 33 -8.08 -3.58 2.46
CA PHE A 33 -9.46 -3.75 2.05
C PHE A 33 -9.59 -5.00 1.18
N ARG A 34 -10.38 -5.97 1.64
CA ARG A 34 -10.57 -7.27 0.96
C ARG A 34 -11.82 -7.31 0.08
N GLY A 35 -12.56 -6.20 -0.02
CA GLY A 35 -13.83 -6.12 -0.73
C GLY A 35 -14.94 -6.93 -0.07
N HIS A 36 -16.20 -6.55 -0.30
CA HIS A 36 -17.33 -7.48 -0.14
C HIS A 36 -17.38 -8.41 -1.35
N ALA A 37 -16.33 -9.21 -1.55
CA ALA A 37 -16.36 -10.28 -2.54
C ALA A 37 -16.74 -11.55 -1.80
N GLY A 38 -17.98 -12.02 -2.00
CA GLY A 38 -18.40 -13.36 -1.60
C GLY A 38 -17.31 -14.35 -2.01
N ALA A 39 -16.87 -15.15 -1.05
CA ALA A 39 -15.66 -15.99 -1.07
C ALA A 39 -15.33 -16.59 -2.45
N LYS A 40 -14.60 -15.85 -3.30
CA LYS A 40 -13.85 -16.43 -4.40
C LYS A 40 -12.45 -16.68 -3.87
N ASN A 41 -12.31 -17.86 -3.25
CA ASN A 41 -11.06 -18.48 -2.84
C ASN A 41 -9.89 -18.08 -3.76
N LYS A 42 -9.03 -17.19 -3.28
CA LYS A 42 -7.67 -17.01 -3.78
C LYS A 42 -6.66 -17.46 -2.72
N GLY A 43 -6.95 -18.59 -2.09
CA GLY A 43 -5.91 -19.43 -1.48
C GLY A 43 -5.46 -20.43 -2.52
N LYS A 44 -4.37 -20.13 -3.24
CA LYS A 44 -3.49 -21.20 -3.73
C LYS A 44 -2.19 -21.06 -2.97
N LYS A 45 -1.85 -22.16 -2.29
CA LYS A 45 -0.56 -22.44 -1.63
C LYS A 45 0.61 -21.96 -2.48
#